data_AF-A0A4Y2IX52-F1
#
_entry.id   AF-A0A4Y2IX52-F1
#
_cell.length_a   1.000
_cell.length_b   1.000
_cell.length_c   1.000
_cell.angle_alpha   90.00
_cell.angle_beta   90.00
_cell.angle_gamma   90.00
#
_symmetry.space_group_name_H-M   'P 1'
#
loop_
_entity.id
_entity.type
_entity.pdbx_description
1 polymer ?
#
loop_
_entity_poly.entity_id
_entity_poly.type
_entity_poly.pdbx_seq_one_letter_code
_entity_poly.pdbx_strand_id
1 'polypeptide(L)'
;MSAFCDAEESFSCETSPHIDEDINFNDLEFDCINVDSTDNEDNGINQNDDVKVNLVNLKEPLHPSSSSCRIYRLTRSRFKWIDATNSKQTVNKVFPIICSSDAPARAATHNFIHYNRKYVCGFCQHSGERVEKGKEFCRIYQLQQPLPEIRCFEQCVDFVEETSLTGKAVHGVKGPTELMELYPNFDLVQSFVPDYINAALLGVVRQIMSLWIQTSINDFSINQKSLKILNNRILNIKIPQETTRKLRSTAEVLFWKASEIRIFLFVSPIILKHLISKNVYNHW
;
A
#
# COMPACT_ATOMS: atom_id res chain seq x y z
N MET A 1 18.57 17.19 26.92
CA MET A 1 19.87 17.42 26.27
C MET A 1 19.83 16.69 24.94
N SER A 2 19.51 17.43 23.88
CA SER A 2 19.34 16.94 22.51
C SER A 2 20.67 17.03 21.78
N ALA A 3 21.08 15.94 21.14
CA ALA A 3 22.10 15.95 20.10
C ALA A 3 21.45 15.34 18.85
N PHE A 4 20.95 16.19 17.97
CA PHE A 4 20.80 15.86 16.56
C PHE A 4 21.74 16.83 15.84
N CYS A 5 22.78 16.25 15.24
CA CYS A 5 23.79 16.99 14.49
C CYS A 5 23.16 17.60 13.24
N ASP A 6 23.46 18.87 13.03
CA ASP A 6 23.26 19.59 11.79
C ASP A 6 24.10 18.96 10.67
N ALA A 7 23.44 18.54 9.60
CA ALA A 7 24.07 18.31 8.31
C ALA A 7 23.26 19.11 7.28
N GLU A 8 23.74 20.32 6.99
CA GLU A 8 23.34 21.10 5.81
C GLU A 8 23.99 20.46 4.58
N GLU A 9 23.25 19.64 3.84
CA GLU A 9 23.61 19.30 2.46
C GLU A 9 22.75 20.14 1.50
N SER A 10 23.43 21.04 0.80
CA SER A 10 22.87 21.90 -0.23
C SER A 10 22.72 21.11 -1.53
N PHE A 11 21.52 20.60 -1.81
CA PHE A 11 21.19 20.07 -3.14
C PHE A 11 20.88 21.23 -4.09
N SER A 12 21.87 21.57 -4.93
CA SER A 12 21.63 22.38 -6.13
C SER A 12 20.98 21.49 -7.19
N CYS A 13 19.82 21.92 -7.69
CA CYS A 13 19.12 21.23 -8.77
C CYS A 13 19.67 21.75 -10.10
N GLU A 14 20.73 21.11 -10.61
CA GLU A 14 21.10 21.25 -12.02
C GLU A 14 20.23 20.29 -12.84
N THR A 15 19.33 20.88 -13.63
CA THR A 15 18.50 20.20 -14.63
C THR A 15 19.38 19.58 -15.72
N SER A 16 19.42 18.25 -15.78
CA SER A 16 19.97 17.50 -16.92
C SER A 16 19.03 17.67 -18.13
N PRO A 17 19.52 18.10 -19.31
CA PRO A 17 18.73 18.11 -20.53
C PRO A 17 18.70 16.67 -21.08
N HIS A 18 17.50 16.21 -21.45
CA HIS A 18 17.17 14.99 -22.25
C HIS A 18 16.18 14.07 -21.52
N ILE A 19 14.90 14.28 -21.80
CA ILE A 19 13.92 13.34 -22.39
C ILE A 19 12.59 14.12 -22.40
N ASP A 20 12.34 14.85 -23.49
CA ASP A 20 11.03 15.38 -23.83
C ASP A 20 10.27 14.28 -24.59
N GLU A 21 9.74 13.30 -23.88
CA GLU A 21 8.61 12.50 -24.35
C GLU A 21 7.65 12.32 -23.18
N ASP A 22 6.57 13.10 -23.20
CA ASP A 22 5.48 13.04 -22.23
C ASP A 22 4.91 11.63 -22.19
N ILE A 23 5.21 10.89 -21.12
CA ILE A 23 4.50 9.65 -20.81
C ILE A 23 3.07 10.04 -20.44
N ASN A 24 2.13 9.80 -21.36
CA ASN A 24 0.71 9.96 -21.13
C ASN A 24 0.26 8.91 -20.09
N PHE A 25 0.10 9.33 -18.84
CA PHE A 25 -0.29 8.48 -17.70
C PHE A 25 -1.69 7.83 -17.83
N ASN A 26 -2.47 8.19 -18.86
CA ASN A 26 -3.79 7.59 -19.10
C ASN A 26 -3.75 6.20 -19.75
N ASP A 27 -2.58 5.76 -20.24
CA ASP A 27 -2.44 4.47 -20.93
C ASP A 27 -1.94 3.32 -20.02
N LEU A 28 -1.77 3.58 -18.72
CA LEU A 28 -1.44 2.57 -17.71
C LEU A 28 -2.70 2.09 -16.99
N GLU A 29 -3.43 1.18 -17.63
CA GLU A 29 -4.41 0.37 -16.94
C GLU A 29 -3.66 -0.65 -16.07
N PHE A 30 -3.54 -0.37 -14.77
CA PHE A 30 -3.03 -1.34 -13.82
C PHE A 30 -4.12 -2.39 -13.59
N ASP A 31 -3.97 -3.56 -14.23
CA ASP A 31 -4.77 -4.72 -13.88
C ASP A 31 -4.56 -5.07 -12.41
N CYS A 32 -5.52 -4.70 -11.57
CA CYS A 32 -5.62 -5.21 -10.21
C CYS A 32 -5.84 -6.73 -10.30
N ILE A 33 -4.88 -7.52 -9.84
CA ILE A 33 -5.10 -8.96 -9.64
C ILE A 33 -6.08 -9.09 -8.46
N ASN A 34 -7.37 -9.22 -8.75
CA ASN A 34 -8.34 -9.66 -7.76
C ASN A 34 -8.02 -11.10 -7.38
N VAL A 35 -7.60 -11.29 -6.13
CA VAL A 35 -7.58 -12.61 -5.50
C VAL A 35 -8.96 -12.78 -4.86
N ASP A 36 -9.86 -13.47 -5.56
CA ASP A 36 -11.18 -13.77 -5.03
C ASP A 36 -11.04 -14.60 -3.75
N SER A 37 -11.49 -14.04 -2.63
CA SER A 37 -11.88 -14.83 -1.47
C SER A 37 -13.20 -15.49 -1.81
N THR A 38 -13.21 -16.82 -1.94
CA THR A 38 -14.45 -17.59 -1.98
C THR A 38 -15.19 -17.36 -0.66
N ASP A 39 -16.26 -16.57 -0.68
CA ASP A 39 -17.57 -16.92 -0.12
C ASP A 39 -18.61 -15.81 -0.39
N ASN A 40 -19.66 -16.24 -1.11
CA ASN A 40 -21.02 -15.70 -1.28
C ASN A 40 -21.32 -14.56 -2.29
N GLU A 41 -22.32 -14.92 -3.10
CA GLU A 41 -23.00 -14.25 -4.20
C GLU A 41 -23.68 -12.93 -3.80
N ASP A 42 -23.62 -11.91 -4.68
CA ASP A 42 -24.86 -11.39 -5.29
C ASP A 42 -24.59 -10.46 -6.49
N ASN A 43 -25.55 -10.50 -7.43
CA ASN A 43 -25.52 -9.96 -8.79
C ASN A 43 -25.66 -8.43 -8.88
N GLY A 44 -25.02 -7.84 -9.90
CA GLY A 44 -25.31 -6.47 -10.38
C GLY A 44 -24.63 -6.13 -11.71
N ILE A 45 -25.40 -6.15 -12.78
CA ILE A 45 -25.03 -5.83 -14.17
C ILE A 45 -24.67 -4.35 -14.32
N ASN A 46 -23.60 -4.02 -15.05
CA ASN A 46 -23.56 -2.88 -15.95
C ASN A 46 -22.51 -3.06 -17.06
N GLN A 47 -22.99 -2.93 -18.30
CA GLN A 47 -22.25 -2.94 -19.56
C GLN A 47 -21.43 -1.66 -19.70
N ASN A 48 -20.24 -1.77 -20.31
CA ASN A 48 -19.58 -0.70 -21.04
C ASN A 48 -18.67 -1.33 -22.11
N ASP A 49 -18.65 -0.67 -23.26
CA ASP A 49 -18.36 -1.24 -24.58
C ASP A 49 -16.89 -1.67 -24.83
N ASP A 50 -16.76 -2.80 -25.52
CA ASP A 50 -15.54 -3.53 -25.83
C ASP A 50 -14.54 -2.79 -26.74
N VAL A 51 -13.25 -2.84 -26.37
CA VAL A 51 -12.15 -2.92 -27.35
C VAL A 51 -11.86 -4.40 -27.61
N LYS A 52 -12.28 -4.92 -28.77
CA LYS A 52 -12.07 -6.31 -29.17
C LYS A 52 -10.62 -6.60 -29.54
N VAL A 53 -9.85 -7.17 -28.61
CA VAL A 53 -8.60 -7.88 -28.91
C VAL A 53 -8.94 -9.31 -29.36
N ASN A 54 -8.49 -9.68 -30.55
CA ASN A 54 -8.83 -10.96 -31.17
C ASN A 54 -8.04 -12.13 -30.52
N LEU A 55 -8.62 -12.73 -29.47
CA LEU A 55 -8.05 -13.78 -28.61
C LEU A 55 -8.14 -15.22 -29.18
N VAL A 56 -7.96 -15.40 -30.49
CA VAL A 56 -8.26 -16.68 -31.17
C VAL A 56 -7.34 -17.85 -30.77
N ASN A 57 -6.23 -17.62 -30.06
CA ASN A 57 -5.29 -18.68 -29.65
C ASN A 57 -5.33 -19.08 -28.16
N LEU A 58 -6.37 -18.74 -27.40
CA LEU A 58 -6.50 -19.11 -25.98
C LEU A 58 -7.50 -20.25 -25.70
N LYS A 59 -7.91 -21.01 -26.72
CA LYS A 59 -8.78 -22.19 -26.56
C LYS A 59 -8.02 -23.44 -26.14
N GLU A 60 -7.46 -23.43 -24.93
CA GLU A 60 -7.24 -24.65 -24.16
C GLU A 60 -7.89 -24.47 -22.78
N PRO A 61 -8.69 -25.44 -22.30
CA PRO A 61 -9.34 -25.35 -21.00
C PRO A 61 -8.27 -25.50 -19.91
N LEU A 62 -7.79 -24.37 -19.38
CA LEU A 62 -6.79 -24.31 -18.32
C LEU A 62 -7.49 -24.31 -16.96
N HIS A 63 -7.52 -25.46 -16.30
CA HIS A 63 -7.81 -25.59 -14.86
C HIS A 63 -6.85 -24.70 -14.01
N PRO A 64 -7.21 -24.31 -12.78
CA PRO A 64 -6.57 -23.23 -12.04
C PRO A 64 -5.22 -23.68 -11.46
N SER A 65 -4.17 -23.63 -12.28
CA SER A 65 -2.81 -23.46 -11.77
C SER A 65 -2.55 -21.96 -11.65
N SER A 66 -2.07 -21.56 -10.47
CA SER A 66 -1.96 -20.20 -9.95
C SER A 66 -1.44 -19.16 -10.96
N SER A 67 -1.98 -17.94 -10.89
CA SER A 67 -1.60 -16.77 -11.71
C SER A 67 -0.08 -16.49 -11.70
N SER A 68 0.63 -16.89 -10.65
CA SER A 68 2.09 -16.81 -10.51
C SER A 68 2.83 -17.67 -11.55
N CYS A 69 2.32 -18.85 -11.90
CA CYS A 69 2.88 -19.70 -12.96
C CYS A 69 2.83 -19.00 -14.33
N ARG A 70 1.83 -18.15 -14.58
CA ARG A 70 1.72 -17.36 -15.82
C ARG A 70 2.74 -16.23 -15.87
N ILE A 71 2.91 -15.47 -14.78
CA ILE A 71 3.90 -14.38 -14.70
C ILE A 71 5.32 -14.93 -14.86
N TYR A 72 5.64 -16.02 -14.16
CA TYR A 72 6.92 -16.71 -14.32
C TYR A 72 7.16 -17.18 -15.76
N ARG A 73 6.11 -17.66 -16.44
CA ARG A 73 6.21 -18.01 -17.85
C ARG A 73 6.48 -16.77 -18.71
N LEU A 74 5.88 -15.61 -18.44
CA LEU A 74 6.06 -14.38 -19.22
C LEU A 74 7.43 -13.70 -19.01
N THR A 75 8.07 -13.90 -17.86
CA THR A 75 9.44 -13.42 -17.62
C THR A 75 10.48 -14.27 -18.37
N ARG A 76 10.25 -15.59 -18.45
CA ARG A 76 11.17 -16.53 -19.12
C ARG A 76 10.90 -16.72 -20.59
N SER A 77 9.65 -16.96 -20.96
CA SER A 77 9.23 -17.18 -22.34
C SER A 77 8.89 -15.86 -23.00
N ARG A 78 9.43 -15.68 -24.21
CA ARG A 78 9.11 -14.50 -25.02
C ARG A 78 7.72 -14.69 -25.61
N PHE A 79 6.82 -13.74 -25.40
CA PHE A 79 5.53 -13.74 -26.10
C PHE A 79 5.64 -12.91 -27.38
N LYS A 80 4.98 -13.39 -28.42
CA LYS A 80 4.96 -12.76 -29.74
C LYS A 80 3.58 -12.16 -29.97
N TRP A 81 3.54 -10.95 -30.48
CA TRP A 81 2.31 -10.32 -30.94
C TRP A 81 2.56 -9.57 -32.25
N ILE A 82 1.49 -9.33 -32.99
CA ILE A 82 1.52 -8.61 -34.26
C ILE A 82 0.79 -7.30 -34.02
N ASP A 83 1.48 -6.20 -34.32
CA ASP A 83 0.88 -4.87 -34.26
C ASP A 83 -0.16 -4.74 -35.38
N ALA A 84 -1.40 -4.44 -34.99
CA ALA A 84 -2.52 -4.34 -35.91
C ALA A 84 -2.38 -3.18 -36.92
N THR A 85 -1.57 -2.15 -36.59
CA THR A 85 -1.43 -0.95 -37.41
C THR A 85 -0.41 -1.09 -38.54
N ASN A 86 0.65 -1.85 -38.30
CA ASN A 86 1.78 -1.97 -39.24
C ASN A 86 2.15 -3.43 -39.56
N SER A 87 1.41 -4.42 -39.03
CA SER A 87 1.65 -5.86 -39.20
C SER A 87 3.04 -6.33 -38.75
N LYS A 88 3.75 -5.53 -37.95
CA LYS A 88 5.08 -5.87 -37.43
C LYS A 88 4.94 -6.88 -36.32
N GLN A 89 5.68 -7.99 -36.45
CA GLN A 89 5.81 -8.96 -35.36
C GLN A 89 6.82 -8.45 -34.34
N THR A 90 6.37 -8.32 -33.09
CA THR A 90 7.22 -7.93 -31.96
C THR A 90 7.29 -9.06 -30.95
N VAL A 91 8.45 -9.18 -30.31
CA VAL A 91 8.75 -10.24 -29.35
C VAL A 91 9.18 -9.59 -28.05
N ASN A 92 8.41 -9.80 -26.98
CA ASN A 92 8.62 -9.12 -25.71
C ASN A 92 8.74 -10.12 -24.54
N LYS A 93 9.28 -9.62 -23.44
CA LYS A 93 9.24 -10.25 -22.12
C LYS A 93 8.52 -9.29 -21.17
N VAL A 94 7.79 -9.83 -20.19
CA VAL A 94 7.14 -9.03 -19.16
C VAL A 94 7.88 -9.27 -17.85
N PHE A 95 8.22 -8.20 -17.14
CA PHE A 95 8.78 -8.27 -15.80
C PHE A 95 7.87 -7.49 -14.85
N PRO A 96 7.36 -8.11 -13.77
CA PRO A 96 6.75 -7.35 -12.70
C PRO A 96 7.85 -6.55 -12.01
N ILE A 97 7.61 -5.26 -11.77
CA ILE A 97 8.60 -4.36 -11.15
C ILE A 97 8.20 -4.05 -9.71
N ILE A 98 6.90 -3.75 -9.51
CA ILE A 98 6.34 -3.34 -8.22
C ILE A 98 5.05 -4.11 -7.95
N CYS A 99 4.82 -4.48 -6.69
CA CYS A 99 3.54 -4.97 -6.19
C CYS A 99 3.05 -4.08 -5.05
N SER A 100 1.88 -3.45 -5.25
CA SER A 100 1.18 -2.74 -4.18
C SER A 100 0.01 -3.60 -3.72
N SER A 101 0.05 -3.98 -2.46
CA SER A 101 -1.01 -4.79 -1.85
C SER A 101 -1.18 -4.43 -0.39
N ASP A 102 -2.39 -4.61 0.11
CA ASP A 102 -2.67 -4.44 1.54
C ASP A 102 -1.97 -5.52 2.38
N ALA A 103 -2.01 -5.38 3.71
CA ALA A 103 -1.29 -6.29 4.59
C ALA A 103 -1.78 -7.75 4.50
N PRO A 104 -3.09 -8.05 4.46
CA PRO A 104 -3.59 -9.41 4.24
C PRO A 104 -3.15 -10.02 2.90
N ALA A 105 -3.33 -9.32 1.79
CA ALA A 105 -2.94 -9.81 0.48
C ALA A 105 -1.43 -10.01 0.40
N ARG A 106 -0.62 -9.05 0.89
CA ARG A 106 0.84 -9.19 0.94
C ARG A 106 1.26 -10.43 1.72
N ALA A 107 0.65 -10.67 2.87
CA ALA A 107 0.95 -11.85 3.69
C ALA A 107 0.59 -13.15 2.97
N ALA A 108 -0.52 -13.19 2.22
CA ALA A 108 -0.89 -14.34 1.41
C ALA A 108 0.13 -14.56 0.28
N THR A 109 0.44 -13.52 -0.48
CA THR A 109 1.36 -13.59 -1.63
C THR A 109 2.79 -13.97 -1.22
N HIS A 110 3.27 -13.50 -0.07
CA HIS A 110 4.60 -13.86 0.44
C HIS A 110 4.64 -15.26 1.10
N ASN A 111 3.50 -15.93 1.27
CA ASN A 111 3.37 -17.09 2.14
C ASN A 111 3.81 -16.80 3.60
N PHE A 112 3.42 -15.65 4.12
CA PHE A 112 3.67 -15.21 5.50
C PHE A 112 2.52 -15.56 6.44
N ILE A 113 2.81 -15.48 7.74
CA ILE A 113 1.82 -15.59 8.81
C ILE A 113 0.83 -14.42 8.77
N HIS A 114 -0.38 -14.67 9.27
CA HIS A 114 -1.43 -13.67 9.36
C HIS A 114 -1.02 -12.43 10.18
N TYR A 115 -1.52 -11.25 9.80
CA TYR A 115 -1.11 -9.91 10.27
C TYR A 115 -1.22 -9.61 11.79
N ASN A 116 -1.74 -10.54 12.60
CA ASN A 116 -1.90 -10.40 14.07
C ASN A 116 -0.92 -11.28 14.88
N ARG A 117 0.24 -11.63 14.31
CA ARG A 117 1.24 -12.53 14.90
C ARG A 117 2.57 -11.80 15.19
N LYS A 118 3.58 -12.50 15.71
CA LYS A 118 4.80 -11.83 16.23
C LYS A 118 5.62 -11.12 15.15
N TYR A 119 5.91 -11.77 14.04
CA TYR A 119 6.80 -11.26 12.99
C TYR A 119 6.06 -11.13 11.65
N VAL A 120 5.11 -10.19 11.58
CA VAL A 120 4.18 -10.10 10.44
C VAL A 120 4.63 -9.13 9.36
N CYS A 121 5.52 -8.21 9.68
CA CYS A 121 5.93 -7.18 8.74
C CYS A 121 6.69 -7.84 7.57
N GLY A 122 6.25 -7.58 6.35
CA GLY A 122 6.93 -8.02 5.13
C GLY A 122 8.22 -7.25 4.85
N PHE A 123 8.40 -6.07 5.47
CA PHE A 123 9.55 -5.18 5.23
C PHE A 123 10.66 -5.35 6.25
N CYS A 124 10.34 -5.63 7.52
CA CYS A 124 11.31 -5.69 8.61
C CYS A 124 11.04 -6.86 9.56
N GLN A 125 12.01 -7.13 10.43
CA GLN A 125 11.94 -8.20 11.43
C GLN A 125 11.39 -7.74 12.78
N HIS A 126 10.62 -6.64 12.80
CA HIS A 126 10.05 -6.10 14.03
C HIS A 126 9.10 -7.09 14.71
N SER A 127 9.44 -7.46 15.95
CA SER A 127 8.62 -8.34 16.76
C SER A 127 7.52 -7.58 17.49
N GLY A 128 6.27 -8.01 17.35
CA GLY A 128 5.16 -7.45 18.10
C GLY A 128 5.02 -8.07 19.49
N GLU A 129 4.64 -7.26 20.48
CA GLU A 129 4.37 -7.66 21.86
C GLU A 129 2.86 -7.82 22.08
N ARG A 130 2.44 -8.83 22.86
CA ARG A 130 1.04 -8.94 23.28
C ARG A 130 0.84 -8.11 24.53
N VAL A 131 -0.12 -7.20 24.49
CA VAL A 131 -0.53 -6.39 25.63
C VAL A 131 -2.01 -6.59 25.92
N GLU A 132 -2.37 -6.48 27.19
CA GLU A 132 -3.76 -6.52 27.64
C GLU A 132 -4.49 -5.25 27.21
N LYS A 133 -5.70 -5.44 26.68
CA LYS A 133 -6.63 -4.38 26.29
C LYS A 133 -8.00 -4.70 26.88
N GLY A 134 -8.20 -4.31 28.15
CA GLY A 134 -9.40 -4.68 28.90
C GLY A 134 -9.42 -6.18 29.21
N LYS A 135 -10.42 -6.90 28.69
CA LYS A 135 -10.52 -8.37 28.82
C LYS A 135 -9.90 -9.13 27.65
N GLU A 136 -9.45 -8.42 26.63
CA GLU A 136 -8.85 -9.00 25.41
C GLU A 136 -7.35 -8.69 25.35
N PHE A 137 -6.65 -9.28 24.39
CA PHE A 137 -5.25 -8.97 24.09
C PHE A 137 -5.15 -8.35 22.71
N CYS A 138 -4.34 -7.29 22.58
CA CYS A 138 -3.91 -6.80 21.29
C CYS A 138 -2.41 -7.00 21.11
N ARG A 139 -1.95 -6.99 19.86
CA ARG A 139 -0.52 -7.02 19.55
C ARG A 139 -0.09 -5.62 19.13
N ILE A 140 0.96 -5.11 19.76
CA ILE A 140 1.52 -3.79 19.46
C ILE A 140 2.95 -3.92 18.95
N TYR A 141 3.36 -2.98 18.12
CA TYR A 141 4.73 -2.86 17.62
C TYR A 141 5.26 -1.52 18.11
N GLN A 142 5.90 -1.53 19.27
CA GLN A 142 6.42 -0.32 19.89
C GLN A 142 7.56 0.25 19.06
N LEU A 143 7.67 1.56 18.94
CA LEU A 143 8.81 2.17 18.26
C LEU A 143 10.10 1.80 19.01
N GLN A 144 11.02 1.13 18.32
CA GLN A 144 12.32 0.72 18.86
C GLN A 144 13.44 1.62 18.30
N GLN A 145 14.47 1.86 19.12
CA GLN A 145 15.72 2.47 18.71
C GLN A 145 16.88 1.59 19.21
N PRO A 146 17.74 1.04 18.33
CA PRO A 146 17.75 1.23 16.87
C PRO A 146 16.49 0.65 16.19
N LEU A 147 16.20 1.14 14.98
CA LEU A 147 15.08 0.62 14.19
C LEU A 147 15.27 -0.88 13.90
N PRO A 148 14.17 -1.65 13.82
CA PRO A 148 14.23 -3.05 13.47
C PRO A 148 14.91 -3.29 12.13
N GLU A 149 15.65 -4.39 12.03
CA GLU A 149 16.34 -4.80 10.82
C GLU A 149 15.36 -4.97 9.65
N ILE A 150 15.70 -4.37 8.51
CA ILE A 150 14.98 -4.54 7.24
C ILE A 150 15.33 -5.92 6.68
N ARG A 151 14.32 -6.64 6.20
CA ARG A 151 14.54 -7.96 5.59
C ARG A 151 15.32 -7.80 4.29
N CYS A 152 16.07 -8.83 3.90
CA CYS A 152 16.54 -8.97 2.53
C CYS A 152 16.06 -10.29 1.91
N PHE A 153 16.25 -10.45 0.60
CA PHE A 153 15.85 -11.66 -0.12
C PHE A 153 16.56 -12.89 0.43
N GLU A 154 17.86 -12.81 0.66
CA GLU A 154 18.70 -13.91 1.15
C GLU A 154 18.24 -14.39 2.52
N GLN A 155 17.98 -13.47 3.46
CA GLN A 155 17.38 -13.81 4.75
C GLN A 155 16.04 -14.52 4.62
N CYS A 156 15.21 -14.11 3.65
CA CYS A 156 13.93 -14.79 3.43
C CYS A 156 14.13 -16.21 2.90
N VAL A 157 15.16 -16.46 2.09
CA VAL A 157 15.55 -17.82 1.66
C VAL A 157 15.97 -18.67 2.86
N ASP A 158 16.84 -18.14 3.72
CA ASP A 158 17.29 -18.85 4.93
C ASP A 158 16.11 -19.23 5.83
N PHE A 159 15.17 -18.30 6.03
CA PHE A 159 13.94 -18.59 6.80
C PHE A 159 13.09 -19.68 6.15
N VAL A 160 12.99 -19.74 4.82
CA VAL A 160 12.28 -20.81 4.11
C VAL A 160 12.97 -22.16 4.33
N GLU A 161 14.30 -22.22 4.24
CA GLU A 161 15.05 -23.44 4.49
C GLU A 161 14.82 -23.94 5.93
N GLU A 162 14.91 -23.04 6.92
CA GLU A 162 14.64 -23.37 8.31
C GLU A 162 13.18 -23.82 8.54
N THR A 163 12.21 -23.20 7.87
CA THR A 163 10.80 -23.63 7.95
C THR A 163 10.60 -25.05 7.40
N SER A 164 11.35 -25.41 6.35
CA SER A 164 11.30 -26.73 5.73
C SER A 164 11.89 -27.81 6.65
N LEU A 165 12.92 -27.47 7.41
CA LEU A 165 13.54 -28.37 8.39
C LEU A 165 12.70 -28.52 9.67
N THR A 166 12.12 -27.43 10.16
CA THR A 166 11.44 -27.39 11.47
C THR A 166 9.94 -27.66 11.39
N GLY A 167 9.33 -27.51 10.21
CA GLY A 167 7.88 -27.54 10.00
C GLY A 167 7.13 -26.38 10.67
N LYS A 168 7.84 -25.32 11.08
CA LYS A 168 7.27 -24.17 11.79
C LYS A 168 7.62 -22.87 11.08
N ALA A 169 6.76 -21.88 11.23
CA ALA A 169 7.00 -20.55 10.68
C ALA A 169 8.18 -19.87 11.40
N VAL A 170 9.16 -19.36 10.64
CA VAL A 170 10.37 -18.71 11.13
C VAL A 170 10.34 -17.25 10.73
N HIS A 171 10.47 -16.33 11.70
CA HIS A 171 10.33 -14.88 11.48
C HIS A 171 9.09 -14.51 10.64
N GLY A 172 8.02 -15.30 10.77
CA GLY A 172 6.76 -15.15 10.06
C GLY A 172 6.70 -15.58 8.61
N VAL A 173 7.78 -16.12 8.05
CA VAL A 173 7.75 -16.89 6.80
C VAL A 173 7.18 -18.27 7.11
N LYS A 174 6.20 -18.77 6.32
CA LYS A 174 5.64 -20.13 6.51
C LYS A 174 6.28 -21.16 5.57
N GLY A 175 6.89 -20.71 4.48
CA GLY A 175 7.47 -21.54 3.44
C GLY A 175 7.73 -20.73 2.17
N PRO A 176 8.12 -21.39 1.07
CA PRO A 176 8.42 -20.69 -0.19
C PRO A 176 7.17 -20.05 -0.79
N THR A 177 7.39 -19.06 -1.66
CA THR A 177 6.38 -18.46 -2.54
C THR A 177 6.89 -18.50 -3.97
N GLU A 178 6.00 -18.68 -4.94
CA GLU A 178 6.36 -18.72 -6.37
C GLU A 178 7.01 -17.41 -6.84
N LEU A 179 6.77 -16.29 -6.14
CA LEU A 179 7.43 -15.03 -6.43
C LEU A 179 8.94 -15.04 -6.17
N MET A 180 9.46 -15.97 -5.35
CA MET A 180 10.90 -16.14 -5.14
C MET A 180 11.62 -16.48 -6.45
N GLU A 181 10.95 -17.16 -7.38
CA GLU A 181 11.54 -17.57 -8.66
C GLU A 181 11.73 -16.41 -9.64
N LEU A 182 11.20 -15.22 -9.34
CA LEU A 182 11.30 -14.02 -10.16
C LEU A 182 12.54 -13.18 -9.84
N TYR A 183 13.26 -13.50 -8.76
CA TYR A 183 14.52 -12.86 -8.42
C TYR A 183 15.57 -13.08 -9.53
N PRO A 184 16.42 -12.08 -9.87
CA PRO A 184 16.56 -10.77 -9.23
C PRO A 184 15.65 -9.68 -9.79
N ASN A 185 14.81 -9.97 -10.78
CA ASN A 185 14.00 -8.94 -11.44
C ASN A 185 12.83 -8.46 -10.57
N PHE A 186 12.40 -9.30 -9.62
CA PHE A 186 11.40 -8.96 -8.62
C PHE A 186 11.87 -9.46 -7.25
N ASP A 187 12.16 -8.53 -6.36
CA ASP A 187 12.64 -8.80 -5.00
C ASP A 187 11.46 -8.79 -4.03
N LEU A 188 11.29 -9.87 -3.25
CA LEU A 188 10.16 -10.01 -2.34
C LEU A 188 10.07 -8.95 -1.25
N VAL A 189 11.16 -8.28 -0.91
CA VAL A 189 11.16 -7.20 0.08
C VAL A 189 11.09 -5.85 -0.63
N GLN A 190 11.93 -5.62 -1.64
CA GLN A 190 12.08 -4.30 -2.27
C GLN A 190 11.04 -4.00 -3.35
N SER A 191 10.53 -5.01 -4.07
CA SER A 191 9.49 -4.81 -5.09
C SER A 191 8.10 -4.65 -4.49
N PHE A 192 7.90 -4.96 -3.21
CA PHE A 192 6.64 -4.65 -2.54
C PHE A 192 6.66 -3.22 -2.01
N VAL A 193 5.57 -2.49 -2.23
CA VAL A 193 5.40 -1.14 -1.69
C VAL A 193 4.20 -1.09 -0.75
N PRO A 194 4.21 -0.20 0.27
CA PRO A 194 3.03 0.04 1.07
C PRO A 194 1.86 0.50 0.19
N ASP A 195 0.69 -0.13 0.33
CA ASP A 195 -0.53 0.33 -0.32
C ASP A 195 -0.95 1.68 0.25
N TYR A 196 -1.00 2.72 -0.59
CA TYR A 196 -1.25 4.09 -0.17
C TYR A 196 -2.60 4.24 0.55
N ILE A 197 -3.63 3.53 0.08
CA ILE A 197 -4.97 3.62 0.64
C ILE A 197 -5.01 3.03 2.06
N ASN A 198 -4.48 1.83 2.24
CA ASN A 198 -4.56 1.10 3.50
C ASN A 198 -3.48 1.52 4.50
N ALA A 199 -2.25 1.78 4.04
CA ALA A 199 -1.14 2.16 4.92
C ALA A 199 -1.18 3.64 5.31
N ALA A 200 -1.30 4.55 4.33
CA ALA A 200 -1.26 5.98 4.60
C ALA A 200 -2.63 6.51 5.01
N LEU A 201 -3.65 6.41 4.14
CA LEU A 201 -4.94 7.07 4.36
C LEU A 201 -5.75 6.42 5.49
N LEU A 202 -6.18 5.17 5.31
CA LEU A 202 -7.00 4.45 6.31
C LEU A 202 -6.18 3.97 7.52
N GLY A 203 -4.85 3.94 7.39
CA GLY A 203 -3.90 3.65 8.46
C GLY A 203 -3.52 4.90 9.24
N VAL A 204 -2.39 5.51 8.87
CA VAL A 204 -1.75 6.60 9.63
C VAL A 204 -2.64 7.83 9.75
N VAL A 205 -3.15 8.36 8.64
CA VAL A 205 -3.90 9.62 8.64
C VAL A 205 -5.19 9.47 9.45
N ARG A 206 -5.96 8.40 9.24
CA ARG A 206 -7.17 8.12 10.02
C ARG A 206 -6.88 7.97 11.51
N GLN A 207 -5.77 7.34 11.87
CA GLN A 207 -5.37 7.16 13.27
C GLN A 207 -5.07 8.51 13.92
N ILE A 208 -4.27 9.36 13.26
CA ILE A 208 -3.94 10.70 13.75
C ILE A 208 -5.20 11.57 13.88
N MET A 209 -6.06 11.58 12.86
CA MET A 209 -7.34 12.29 12.91
C MET A 209 -8.24 11.82 14.07
N SER A 210 -8.30 10.51 14.31
CA SER A 210 -9.07 9.95 15.43
C SER A 210 -8.51 10.40 16.77
N LEU A 211 -7.18 10.44 16.93
CA LEU A 211 -6.53 10.97 18.12
C LEU A 211 -6.89 12.45 18.34
N TRP A 212 -6.82 13.28 17.30
CA TRP A 212 -7.15 14.69 17.40
C TRP A 212 -8.63 14.96 17.70
N ILE A 213 -9.55 14.18 17.12
CA ILE A 213 -10.98 14.50 17.13
C ILE A 213 -11.73 13.77 18.26
N GLN A 214 -11.37 12.53 18.58
CA GLN A 214 -12.15 11.68 19.48
C GLN A 214 -11.58 11.58 20.88
N THR A 215 -10.30 11.91 21.07
CA THR A 215 -9.72 11.92 22.41
C THR A 215 -9.92 13.28 23.07
N SER A 216 -10.15 13.28 24.38
CA SER A 216 -10.35 14.50 25.17
C SER A 216 -9.25 14.72 26.22
N ILE A 217 -8.26 13.81 26.27
CA ILE A 217 -7.36 13.64 27.41
C ILE A 217 -5.92 14.05 27.06
N ASN A 218 -5.57 14.15 25.77
CA ASN A 218 -4.18 14.35 25.35
C ASN A 218 -3.90 15.77 24.85
N ASP A 219 -2.67 16.25 25.01
CA ASP A 219 -2.22 17.59 24.58
C ASP A 219 -2.32 17.85 23.07
N PHE A 220 -2.48 16.80 22.28
CA PHE A 220 -2.69 16.84 20.84
C PHE A 220 -4.17 16.79 20.43
N SER A 221 -5.10 16.73 21.39
CA SER A 221 -6.54 16.71 21.13
C SER A 221 -7.06 18.10 20.77
N ILE A 222 -8.00 18.16 19.83
CA ILE A 222 -8.68 19.41 19.47
C ILE A 222 -9.84 19.62 20.45
N ASN A 223 -9.82 20.75 21.18
CA ASN A 223 -10.90 21.07 22.11
C ASN A 223 -12.25 21.31 21.38
N GLN A 224 -13.36 21.22 22.11
CA GLN A 224 -14.71 21.33 21.54
C GLN A 224 -14.96 22.62 20.73
N LYS A 225 -14.36 23.74 21.14
CA LYS A 225 -14.50 25.03 20.45
C LYS A 225 -13.77 25.00 19.11
N SER A 226 -12.52 24.54 19.11
CA SER A 226 -11.71 24.36 17.89
C SER A 226 -12.30 23.30 16.96
N LEU A 227 -12.91 22.24 17.49
CA LEU A 227 -13.62 21.23 16.69
C LEU A 227 -14.81 21.81 15.93
N LYS A 228 -15.60 22.70 16.55
CA LYS A 228 -16.69 23.40 15.87
C LYS A 228 -16.16 24.28 14.73
N ILE A 229 -15.03 24.95 14.94
CA ILE A 229 -14.35 25.76 13.91
C ILE A 229 -13.84 24.86 12.78
N LEU A 230 -13.20 23.74 13.10
CA LEU A 230 -12.70 22.76 12.14
C LEU A 230 -13.84 22.23 11.27
N ASN A 231 -14.94 21.81 11.89
CA ASN A 231 -16.10 21.31 11.16
C ASN A 231 -16.70 22.38 10.23
N ASN A 232 -16.79 23.64 10.68
CA ASN A 232 -17.22 24.73 9.83
C ASN A 232 -16.28 24.95 8.63
N ARG A 233 -14.95 24.92 8.85
CA ARG A 233 -13.96 25.02 7.78
C ARG A 233 -14.08 23.88 6.77
N ILE A 234 -14.26 22.65 7.26
CA ILE A 234 -14.44 21.45 6.42
C ILE A 234 -15.70 21.55 5.55
N LEU A 235 -16.82 22.01 6.10
CA LEU A 235 -18.08 22.10 5.35
C LEU A 235 -18.09 23.23 4.32
N ASN A 236 -17.28 24.27 4.53
CA ASN A 236 -17.25 25.47 3.69
C ASN A 236 -16.04 25.57 2.76
N ILE A 237 -15.06 24.65 2.86
CA ILE A 237 -13.89 24.69 2.01
C ILE A 237 -14.26 24.41 0.55
N LYS A 238 -13.73 25.24 -0.35
CA LYS A 238 -13.82 25.02 -1.79
C LYS A 238 -12.70 24.07 -2.20
N ILE A 239 -13.08 22.93 -2.75
CA ILE A 239 -12.18 21.92 -3.30
C ILE A 239 -12.22 21.98 -4.84
N PRO A 240 -11.11 21.63 -5.53
CA PRO A 240 -11.07 21.59 -6.99
C PRO A 240 -12.15 20.65 -7.58
N GLN A 241 -12.60 20.93 -8.80
CA GLN A 241 -13.71 20.19 -9.45
C GLN A 241 -13.37 18.72 -9.72
N GLU A 242 -12.08 18.41 -9.83
CA GLU A 242 -11.53 17.06 -10.03
C GLU A 242 -11.81 16.16 -8.82
N THR A 243 -12.16 16.73 -7.67
CA THR A 243 -12.56 15.96 -6.49
C THR A 243 -14.03 15.53 -6.61
N THR A 244 -14.27 14.22 -6.70
CA THR A 244 -15.62 13.66 -6.88
C THR A 244 -16.47 13.69 -5.61
N ARG A 245 -15.91 14.07 -4.45
CA ARG A 245 -16.58 14.00 -3.13
C ARG A 245 -16.30 15.23 -2.30
N LYS A 246 -17.30 15.65 -1.53
CA LYS A 246 -17.14 16.63 -0.44
C LYS A 246 -16.75 15.94 0.85
N LEU A 247 -16.02 16.64 1.70
CA LEU A 247 -15.74 16.19 3.06
C LEU A 247 -17.04 16.23 3.89
N ARG A 248 -17.29 15.17 4.65
CA ARG A 248 -18.40 15.09 5.59
C ARG A 248 -18.05 15.75 6.93
N SER A 249 -19.01 15.76 7.85
CA SER A 249 -18.81 16.30 9.20
C SER A 249 -17.70 15.55 9.94
N THR A 250 -17.00 16.26 10.85
CA THR A 250 -16.02 15.64 11.76
C THR A 250 -16.65 14.59 12.68
N ALA A 251 -17.98 14.64 12.89
CA ALA A 251 -18.70 13.62 13.65
C ALA A 251 -18.67 12.24 12.98
N GLU A 252 -18.50 12.18 11.65
CA GLU A 252 -18.48 10.95 10.87
C GLU A 252 -17.06 10.51 10.50
N VAL A 253 -16.02 11.12 11.08
CA VAL A 253 -14.63 10.94 10.64
C VAL A 253 -14.16 9.47 10.64
N LEU A 254 -14.70 8.65 11.56
CA LEU A 254 -14.43 7.20 11.61
C LEU A 254 -14.92 6.45 10.38
N PHE A 255 -15.96 6.96 9.74
CA PHE A 255 -16.64 6.35 8.60
C PHE A 255 -16.25 7.02 7.28
N TRP A 256 -15.29 7.95 7.29
CA TRP A 256 -14.76 8.56 6.07
C TRP A 256 -14.09 7.50 5.20
N LYS A 257 -14.38 7.56 3.90
CA LYS A 257 -13.71 6.73 2.90
C LYS A 257 -12.30 7.25 2.65
N ALA A 258 -11.43 6.41 2.10
CA ALA A 258 -10.06 6.80 1.76
C ALA A 258 -9.99 8.08 0.90
N SER A 259 -10.91 8.24 -0.06
CA SER A 259 -10.97 9.45 -0.90
C SER A 259 -11.25 10.73 -0.10
N GLU A 260 -12.06 10.69 0.95
CA GLU A 260 -12.29 11.83 1.84
C GLU A 260 -11.06 12.12 2.69
N ILE A 261 -10.40 11.07 3.20
CA ILE A 261 -9.16 11.24 3.96
C ILE A 261 -8.05 11.83 3.07
N ARG A 262 -7.99 11.42 1.79
CA ARG A 262 -7.06 12.00 0.80
C ARG A 262 -7.33 13.49 0.60
N ILE A 263 -8.59 13.90 0.42
CA ILE A 263 -8.96 15.31 0.31
C ILE A 263 -8.58 16.07 1.58
N PHE A 264 -8.89 15.49 2.75
CA PHE A 264 -8.51 16.07 4.04
C PHE A 264 -7.01 16.32 4.12
N LEU A 265 -6.18 15.34 3.76
CA LEU A 265 -4.72 15.48 3.76
C LEU A 265 -4.28 16.71 2.96
N PHE A 266 -4.81 16.91 1.74
CA PHE A 266 -4.49 18.07 0.91
C PHE A 266 -4.91 19.40 1.53
N VAL A 267 -6.09 19.47 2.15
CA VAL A 267 -6.60 20.72 2.71
C VAL A 267 -6.20 20.96 4.17
N SER A 268 -5.68 19.93 4.84
CA SER A 268 -5.41 19.90 6.27
C SER A 268 -4.52 21.05 6.76
N PRO A 269 -3.45 21.49 6.04
CA PRO A 269 -2.65 22.63 6.50
C PRO A 269 -3.50 23.90 6.63
N ILE A 270 -4.44 24.12 5.70
CA ILE A 270 -5.31 25.30 5.71
C ILE A 270 -6.34 25.18 6.84
N ILE A 271 -7.05 24.04 6.91
CA ILE A 271 -8.18 23.90 7.83
C ILE A 271 -7.75 23.70 9.28
N LEU A 272 -6.56 23.14 9.55
CA LEU A 272 -6.03 22.93 10.91
C LEU A 272 -5.26 24.14 11.45
N LYS A 273 -4.97 25.13 10.62
CA LYS A 273 -4.18 26.30 11.02
C LYS A 273 -4.77 26.98 12.26
N HIS A 274 -3.95 27.11 13.31
CA HIS A 274 -4.32 27.65 14.63
C HIS A 274 -5.37 26.85 15.42
N LEU A 275 -5.68 25.61 15.05
CA LEU A 275 -6.62 24.73 15.78
C LEU A 275 -5.93 23.64 16.61
N ILE A 276 -4.68 23.32 16.27
CA ILE A 276 -3.79 22.39 16.99
C ILE A 276 -2.53 23.13 17.46
N SER A 277 -1.77 22.55 18.39
CA SER A 277 -0.54 23.17 18.89
C SER A 277 0.50 23.32 17.78
N LYS A 278 1.37 24.34 17.87
CA LYS A 278 2.38 24.64 16.84
C LYS A 278 3.30 23.45 16.58
N ASN A 279 3.69 22.72 17.62
CA ASN A 279 4.56 21.54 17.49
C ASN A 279 3.85 20.42 16.72
N VAL A 280 2.58 20.13 17.05
CA VAL A 280 1.80 19.11 16.35
C VAL A 280 1.55 19.52 14.90
N TYR A 281 1.26 20.80 14.64
CA TYR A 281 1.07 21.33 13.30
C TYR A 281 2.33 21.24 12.44
N ASN A 282 3.51 21.52 12.99
CA ASN A 282 4.77 21.48 12.24
C ASN A 282 5.23 20.06 11.93
N HIS A 283 4.83 19.07 12.74
CA HIS A 283 5.12 17.66 12.49
C HIS A 283 4.16 17.00 11.49
N TRP A 284 3.03 17.66 11.20
CA TRP A 284 2.00 17.19 10.28
C TRP A 284 2.22 17.75 8.88
#